data_AF-A0A529MX80-F1
#
_entry.id   AF-A0A529MX80-F1
#
_cell.length_a   1.000
_cell.length_b   1.000
_cell.length_c   1.000
_cell.angle_alpha   90.00
_cell.angle_beta   90.00
_cell.angle_gamma   90.00
#
_symmetry.space_group_name_H-M   'P 1'
#
loop_
_entity.id
_entity.type
_entity.pdbx_description
1 polymer ?
#
loop_
_entity_poly.entity_id
_entity_poly.type
_entity_poly.pdbx_seq_one_letter_code
_entity_poly.pdbx_strand_id
1 'polypeptide(L)'
;MLKILNIALHTSYGSRAFFGVISQAAIQYRAGPISSGTAGKISGGDRLPYVPMPGSDNFEPLRSLDWQVHVYGEANAEFRAMLASTGVPVHAFAWSEAAAKAGLQRDAAYLVRPDGHVALAS
;
A
#
# COMPACT_ATOMS: atom_id res chain seq x y z
N MET A 1 26.92 23.48 -5.12
CA MET A 1 25.53 22.94 -5.14
C MET A 1 25.36 21.81 -6.15
N LEU A 2 25.58 22.03 -7.46
CA LEU A 2 25.43 20.97 -8.49
C LEU A 2 26.34 19.74 -8.30
N LYS A 3 27.61 19.93 -7.88
CA LYS A 3 28.55 18.82 -7.67
C LYS A 3 28.13 17.88 -6.54
N ILE A 4 27.56 18.43 -5.46
CA ILE A 4 27.08 17.65 -4.30
C ILE A 4 25.83 16.85 -4.69
N LEU A 5 24.90 17.48 -5.42
CA LEU A 5 23.73 16.79 -5.96
C LEU A 5 24.14 15.64 -6.90
N ASN A 6 25.11 15.88 -7.79
CA ASN A 6 25.59 14.85 -8.72
C ASN A 6 26.18 13.64 -7.97
N ILE A 7 27.04 13.90 -6.96
CA ILE A 7 27.61 12.83 -6.12
C ILE A 7 26.50 12.06 -5.38
N ALA A 8 25.50 12.76 -4.83
CA ALA A 8 24.39 12.12 -4.14
C ALA A 8 23.57 11.21 -5.07
N LEU A 9 23.32 11.65 -6.31
CA LEU A 9 22.56 10.88 -7.31
C LEU A 9 23.28 9.61 -7.79
N HIS A 10 24.61 9.54 -7.67
CA HIS A 10 25.38 8.32 -7.98
C HIS A 10 25.31 7.24 -6.90
N THR A 11 24.60 7.48 -5.79
CA THR A 11 24.31 6.45 -4.79
C THR A 11 22.93 5.84 -5.01
N SER A 12 22.75 4.57 -4.64
CA SER A 12 21.44 3.89 -4.72
C SER A 12 20.37 4.58 -3.86
N TYR A 13 20.75 5.11 -2.71
CA TYR A 13 19.86 5.87 -1.83
C TYR A 13 19.44 7.21 -2.46
N GLY A 14 20.41 8.01 -2.92
CA GLY A 14 20.13 9.34 -3.47
C GLY A 14 19.36 9.29 -4.79
N SER A 15 19.71 8.36 -5.70
CA SER A 15 18.94 8.12 -6.92
C SER A 15 17.49 7.71 -6.62
N ARG A 16 17.28 6.78 -5.67
CA ARG A 16 15.93 6.34 -5.28
C ARG A 16 15.10 7.45 -4.65
N ALA A 17 15.71 8.26 -3.77
CA ALA A 17 15.04 9.41 -3.16
C ALA A 17 14.63 10.44 -4.22
N PHE A 18 15.56 10.79 -5.13
CA PHE A 18 15.28 11.72 -6.22
C PHE A 18 14.19 11.20 -7.17
N PHE A 19 14.26 9.92 -7.54
CA PHE A 19 13.21 9.27 -8.33
C PHE A 19 11.86 9.37 -7.62
N GLY A 20 11.78 9.09 -6.32
CA GLY A 20 10.54 9.18 -5.56
C GLY A 20 9.89 10.57 -5.58
N VAL A 21 10.71 11.64 -5.61
CA VAL A 21 10.22 13.02 -5.73
C VAL A 21 9.70 13.30 -7.14
N ILE A 22 10.51 13.06 -8.18
CA ILE A 22 10.16 13.43 -9.56
C ILE A 22 9.03 12.54 -10.12
N SER A 23 9.04 11.25 -9.80
CA SER A 23 7.96 10.32 -10.17
C SER A 23 6.71 10.46 -9.30
N GLN A 24 6.77 11.29 -8.24
CA GLN A 24 5.72 11.45 -7.24
C GLN A 24 5.37 10.17 -6.46
N ALA A 25 6.17 9.11 -6.59
CA ALA A 25 5.98 7.87 -5.85
C ALA A 25 6.20 8.01 -4.33
N ALA A 26 6.78 9.13 -3.87
CA ALA A 26 6.98 9.44 -2.46
C ALA A 26 5.84 10.26 -1.82
N ILE A 27 4.77 10.58 -2.55
CA ILE A 27 3.60 11.27 -1.97
C ILE A 27 2.94 10.38 -0.92
N GLN A 28 2.63 10.98 0.22
CA GLN A 28 1.93 10.35 1.34
C GLN A 28 1.01 11.37 2.03
N TYR A 29 -0.07 10.88 2.61
CA TYR A 29 -1.11 11.68 3.26
C TYR A 29 -1.30 11.34 4.73
N ARG A 30 -0.26 10.90 5.45
CA ARG A 30 -0.37 10.41 6.84
C ARG A 30 -1.05 11.35 7.83
N ALA A 31 -0.92 12.66 7.62
CA ALA A 31 -1.58 13.69 8.44
C ALA A 31 -2.98 14.08 7.93
N GLY A 32 -3.50 13.36 6.94
CA GLY A 32 -4.80 13.63 6.32
C GLY A 32 -5.97 13.14 7.17
N PRO A 33 -7.17 13.71 6.97
CA PRO A 33 -8.36 13.38 7.76
C PRO A 33 -8.89 11.96 7.54
N ILE A 34 -8.46 11.30 6.47
CA ILE A 34 -8.83 9.92 6.09
C ILE A 34 -7.60 9.02 6.05
N SER A 35 -6.74 9.14 7.06
CA SER A 35 -5.49 8.41 7.18
C SER A 35 -5.27 8.03 8.64
N SER A 36 -5.35 6.72 8.94
CA SER A 36 -5.25 6.20 10.30
C SER A 36 -4.60 4.82 10.34
N GLY A 37 -4.12 4.44 11.52
CA GLY A 37 -3.58 3.11 11.81
C GLY A 37 -2.23 2.82 11.14
N THR A 38 -1.62 1.74 11.62
CA THR A 38 -0.35 1.21 11.12
C THR A 38 -0.37 -0.31 11.24
N ALA A 39 -0.02 -1.00 10.16
CA ALA A 39 0.17 -2.45 10.15
C ALA A 39 1.45 -2.77 9.38
N GLY A 40 2.40 -3.43 10.05
CA GLY A 40 3.76 -3.61 9.55
C GLY A 40 4.48 -2.27 9.42
N LYS A 41 4.94 -1.96 8.20
CA LYS A 41 5.60 -0.69 7.85
C LYS A 41 4.66 0.30 7.16
N ILE A 42 3.40 -0.09 6.92
CA ILE A 42 2.43 0.70 6.18
C ILE A 42 1.54 1.44 7.16
N SER A 43 1.40 2.75 6.95
CA SER A 43 0.48 3.60 7.71
C SER A 43 -0.64 4.12 6.82
N GLY A 44 -1.78 4.46 7.41
CA GLY A 44 -2.78 5.26 6.72
C GLY A 44 -2.15 6.51 6.12
N GLY A 45 -2.47 6.79 4.86
CA GLY A 45 -1.90 7.85 4.03
C GLY A 45 -0.79 7.40 3.10
N ASP A 46 -0.20 6.23 3.30
CA ASP A 46 0.82 5.70 2.40
C ASP A 46 0.21 5.24 1.07
N ARG A 47 1.00 5.31 0.00
CA ARG A 47 0.65 4.62 -1.26
C ARG A 47 0.72 3.12 -1.04
N LEU A 48 -0.28 2.38 -1.50
CA LEU A 48 -0.27 0.92 -1.41
C LEU A 48 0.97 0.36 -2.13
N PRO A 49 1.79 -0.48 -1.49
CA PRO A 49 2.96 -1.04 -2.15
C PRO A 49 2.55 -2.10 -3.18
N TYR A 50 3.29 -2.18 -4.27
CA TYR A 50 3.09 -3.21 -5.29
C TYR A 50 3.57 -4.57 -4.79
N VAL A 51 2.75 -5.62 -4.99
CA VAL A 51 3.07 -7.02 -4.65
C VAL A 51 2.77 -7.91 -5.85
N PRO A 52 3.80 -8.46 -6.52
CA PRO A 52 3.60 -9.40 -7.60
C PRO A 52 3.08 -10.75 -7.08
N MET A 53 2.21 -11.39 -7.86
CA MET A 53 1.67 -12.72 -7.59
C MET A 53 1.76 -13.62 -8.84
N PRO A 54 1.66 -14.95 -8.71
CA PRO A 54 1.64 -15.82 -9.88
C PRO A 54 0.47 -15.46 -10.82
N GLY A 55 0.79 -14.93 -12.01
CA GLY A 55 -0.18 -14.56 -13.04
C GLY A 55 -0.99 -13.28 -12.78
N SER A 56 -0.70 -12.51 -11.73
CA SER A 56 -1.40 -11.26 -11.40
C SER A 56 -0.60 -10.40 -10.40
N ASP A 57 -1.24 -9.39 -9.81
CA ASP A 57 -0.70 -8.57 -8.73
C ASP A 57 -1.84 -7.93 -7.91
N ASN A 58 -1.45 -7.26 -6.83
CA ASN A 58 -2.41 -6.64 -5.92
C ASN A 58 -3.02 -5.36 -6.48
N PHE A 59 -2.55 -4.85 -7.62
CA PHE A 59 -3.06 -3.63 -8.24
C PHE A 59 -4.19 -3.93 -9.22
N GLU A 60 -4.36 -5.16 -9.70
CA GLU A 60 -5.44 -5.49 -10.63
C GLU A 60 -6.84 -5.13 -10.07
N PRO A 61 -7.18 -5.37 -8.79
CA PRO A 61 -8.44 -4.89 -8.22
C PRO A 61 -8.60 -3.37 -8.13
N LEU A 62 -7.50 -2.59 -8.16
CA LEU A 62 -7.56 -1.12 -8.11
C LEU A 62 -8.13 -0.50 -9.39
N ARG A 63 -8.28 -1.29 -10.47
CA ARG A 63 -8.91 -0.83 -11.72
C ARG A 63 -10.38 -0.44 -11.56
N SER A 64 -11.03 -0.87 -10.49
CA SER A 64 -12.39 -0.43 -10.14
C SER A 64 -12.46 1.07 -9.83
N LEU A 65 -11.34 1.69 -9.43
CA LEU A 65 -11.29 3.06 -8.92
C LEU A 65 -12.31 3.31 -7.79
N ASP A 66 -12.53 2.29 -6.95
CA ASP A 66 -13.45 2.34 -5.82
C ASP A 66 -12.74 1.91 -4.52
N TRP A 67 -13.37 2.24 -3.40
CA TRP A 67 -12.96 1.80 -2.07
C TRP A 67 -12.93 0.28 -2.00
N GLN A 68 -11.88 -0.26 -1.39
CA GLN A 68 -11.72 -1.70 -1.26
C GLN A 68 -10.82 -2.05 -0.09
N VAL A 69 -11.03 -3.21 0.52
CA VAL A 69 -10.16 -3.73 1.58
C VAL A 69 -9.24 -4.77 0.98
N HIS A 70 -7.95 -4.64 1.23
CA HIS A 70 -6.94 -5.63 0.90
C HIS A 70 -6.47 -6.33 2.17
N VAL A 71 -6.45 -7.66 2.15
CA VAL A 71 -5.89 -8.50 3.22
C VAL A 71 -4.79 -9.36 2.61
N TYR A 72 -3.62 -9.39 3.25
CA TYR A 72 -2.50 -10.23 2.82
C TYR A 72 -2.36 -11.39 3.79
N GLY A 73 -3.00 -12.51 3.46
CA GLY A 73 -3.22 -13.65 4.34
C GLY A 73 -4.70 -14.03 4.39
N GLU A 74 -5.19 -14.34 5.58
CA GLU A 74 -6.55 -14.84 5.80
C GLU A 74 -7.52 -13.73 6.23
N ALA A 75 -8.59 -13.55 5.44
CA ALA A 75 -9.75 -12.76 5.83
C ALA A 75 -10.86 -13.72 6.28
N ASN A 76 -11.01 -13.87 7.60
CA ASN A 76 -11.96 -14.81 8.20
C ASN A 76 -13.43 -14.41 7.93
N ALA A 77 -14.35 -15.34 8.19
CA ALA A 77 -15.77 -15.16 7.89
C ALA A 77 -16.41 -14.00 8.68
N GLU A 78 -16.01 -13.82 9.94
CA GLU A 78 -16.51 -12.76 10.82
C GLU A 78 -16.14 -11.37 10.29
N PHE A 79 -14.90 -11.19 9.86
CA PHE A 79 -14.41 -9.96 9.25
C PHE A 79 -15.17 -9.64 7.95
N ARG A 80 -15.39 -10.65 7.10
CA ARG A 80 -16.17 -10.47 5.87
C ARG A 80 -17.62 -10.13 6.15
N ALA A 81 -18.23 -10.75 7.16
CA ALA A 81 -19.60 -10.49 7.57
C ALA A 81 -19.77 -9.05 8.12
N MET A 82 -18.81 -8.56 8.90
CA MET A 82 -18.78 -7.18 9.40
C MET A 82 -18.85 -6.16 8.25
N LEU A 83 -18.11 -6.40 7.17
CA LEU A 83 -18.03 -5.49 6.02
C LEU A 83 -19.16 -5.68 5.00
N ALA A 84 -19.90 -6.80 5.03
CA ALA A 84 -20.90 -7.13 4.01
C ALA A 84 -21.96 -6.04 3.80
N SER A 85 -22.41 -5.39 4.88
CA SER A 85 -23.41 -4.32 4.81
C SER A 85 -22.89 -3.00 4.20
N THR A 86 -21.57 -2.82 4.15
CA THR A 86 -20.94 -1.58 3.63
C THR A 86 -20.85 -1.56 2.10
N GLY A 87 -20.98 -2.71 1.45
CA GLY A 87 -20.73 -2.86 0.01
C GLY A 87 -19.26 -2.77 -0.40
N VAL A 88 -18.33 -2.52 0.52
CA VAL A 88 -16.89 -2.43 0.22
C VAL A 88 -16.32 -3.82 -0.06
N PRO A 89 -15.75 -4.08 -1.26
CA PRO A 89 -15.19 -5.39 -1.60
C PRO A 89 -13.95 -5.71 -0.77
N VAL A 90 -13.81 -6.98 -0.38
CA VAL A 90 -12.66 -7.52 0.36
C VAL A 90 -11.86 -8.47 -0.52
N HIS A 91 -10.66 -8.03 -0.91
CA HIS A 91 -9.69 -8.82 -1.67
C HIS A 91 -8.67 -9.43 -0.70
N ALA A 92 -8.67 -10.76 -0.61
CA ALA A 92 -7.67 -11.49 0.16
C ALA A 92 -6.64 -12.10 -0.80
N PHE A 93 -5.37 -11.83 -0.55
CA PHE A 93 -4.25 -12.36 -1.29
C PHE A 93 -3.47 -13.33 -0.41
N ALA A 94 -2.97 -14.43 -0.97
CA ALA A 94 -2.13 -15.35 -0.22
C ALA A 94 -0.89 -14.63 0.33
N TRP A 95 -0.56 -14.88 1.60
CA TRP A 95 0.64 -14.32 2.20
C TRP A 95 1.90 -14.76 1.44
N SER A 96 2.84 -13.85 1.23
CA SER A 96 4.07 -14.12 0.48
C SER A 96 5.27 -13.35 1.04
N GLU A 97 6.48 -13.80 0.73
CA GLU A 97 7.69 -13.04 1.05
C GLU A 97 7.71 -11.66 0.37
N ALA A 98 7.10 -11.54 -0.81
CA ALA A 98 7.01 -10.26 -1.51
C ALA A 98 6.17 -9.25 -0.71
N ALA A 99 5.06 -9.68 -0.13
CA ALA A 99 4.25 -8.86 0.78
C ALA A 99 5.04 -8.43 2.02
N ALA A 100 5.77 -9.37 2.64
CA ALA A 100 6.64 -9.07 3.78
C ALA A 100 7.75 -8.05 3.44
N LYS A 101 8.42 -8.22 2.29
CA LYS A 101 9.47 -7.30 1.80
C LYS A 101 8.92 -5.92 1.45
N ALA A 102 7.68 -5.86 0.95
CA ALA A 102 6.93 -4.63 0.70
C ALA A 102 6.53 -3.90 2.00
N GLY A 103 6.66 -4.54 3.16
CA GLY A 103 6.37 -3.96 4.46
C GLY A 103 4.94 -4.18 4.95
N LEU A 104 4.15 -4.99 4.25
CA LEU A 104 2.83 -5.41 4.71
C LEU A 104 2.97 -6.37 5.89
N GLN A 105 1.89 -6.51 6.66
CA GLN A 105 1.77 -7.42 7.79
C GLN A 105 0.81 -8.55 7.43
N ARG A 106 1.16 -9.76 7.88
CA ARG A 106 0.34 -10.95 7.66
C ARG A 106 -1.00 -10.81 8.38
N ASP A 107 -2.07 -11.15 7.68
CA ASP A 107 -3.47 -11.14 8.16
C ASP A 107 -3.99 -9.74 8.58
N ALA A 108 -3.24 -8.67 8.24
CA ALA A 108 -3.67 -7.30 8.41
C ALA A 108 -4.61 -6.85 7.29
N ALA A 109 -5.50 -5.91 7.60
CA ALA A 109 -6.45 -5.30 6.69
C ALA A 109 -6.04 -3.87 6.32
N TYR A 110 -6.09 -3.59 5.03
CA TYR A 110 -5.76 -2.29 4.46
C TYR A 110 -6.98 -1.77 3.70
N LEU A 111 -7.64 -0.73 4.23
CA LEU A 111 -8.66 -0.02 3.47
C LEU A 111 -7.96 0.89 2.46
N VAL A 112 -8.19 0.66 1.18
CA VAL A 112 -7.56 1.36 0.06
C VAL A 112 -8.58 2.29 -0.59
N ARG A 113 -8.14 3.52 -0.85
CA ARG A 113 -8.89 4.57 -1.55
C ARG A 113 -8.94 4.31 -3.06
N PRO A 114 -9.90 4.92 -3.78
CA PRO A 114 -9.94 4.96 -5.24
C PRO A 114 -8.62 5.36 -5.95
N ASP A 115 -7.77 6.15 -5.29
CA ASP A 115 -6.49 6.64 -5.84
C ASP A 115 -5.26 5.76 -5.48
N GLY A 116 -5.49 4.62 -4.82
CA GLY A 116 -4.47 3.66 -4.43
C GLY A 116 -3.68 4.02 -3.16
N HIS A 117 -4.11 5.01 -2.37
CA HIS A 117 -3.56 5.25 -1.03
C HIS A 117 -4.33 4.47 0.02
N VAL A 118 -3.63 4.04 1.06
CA VAL A 118 -4.22 3.39 2.23
C VAL A 118 -4.93 4.45 3.08
N ALA A 119 -6.19 4.26 3.41
CA ALA A 119 -6.92 5.10 4.36
C ALA A 119 -6.78 4.58 5.80
N LEU A 120 -6.82 3.25 5.98
CA LEU A 120 -6.68 2.59 7.27
C LEU A 120 -5.78 1.36 7.13
N ALA A 121 -4.83 1.19 8.05
CA ALA A 121 -4.04 -0.03 8.20
C ALA A 121 -4.25 -0.60 9.62
N SER A 122 -4.69 -1.86 9.74
CA SER A 122 -4.96 -2.53 11.02
C SER A 122 -4.66 -4.02 10.99
#